data_AF-A0A5N0ED85-F1
#
_entry.id   AF-A0A5N0ED85-F1
#
_cell.length_a   1.000
_cell.length_b   1.000
_cell.length_c   1.000
_cell.angle_alpha   90.00
_cell.angle_beta   90.00
_cell.angle_gamma   90.00
#
_symmetry.space_group_name_H-M   'P 1'
#
loop_
_entity.id
_entity.type
_entity.pdbx_description
1 polymer ?
#
loop_
_entity_poly.entity_id
_entity_poly.type
_entity_poly.pdbx_seq_one_letter_code
_entity_poly.pdbx_strand_id
1 'polypeptide(L)'
;MLARQQRDDAVRLAQLVLAYHHRHIPIQTHASSSHEDPTAFGRRGLSAATSPTNPPCRSACCPILFLYRTAGEGLSALDDLLGTGTAAGFRATRELLGLPVPWCARLFAVAERTVERWERGAFQIPDTAARELAEIADETEQVVEAMVDAIGAGEISPRLHTYRTNDDYSKHEPDTRYPATWHRAVCARVMVELPQVELQFVE
;
A
#
# COMPACT_ATOMS: atom_id res chain seq x y z
N MET A 1 22.53 -14.55 -0.92
CA MET A 1 21.83 -15.26 0.16
C MET A 1 20.95 -14.31 0.98
N LEU A 2 21.45 -13.15 1.41
CA LEU A 2 20.69 -12.11 2.14
C LEU A 2 19.44 -11.59 1.40
N ALA A 3 19.52 -11.29 0.10
CA ALA A 3 18.37 -10.81 -0.67
C ALA A 3 17.21 -11.83 -0.80
N ARG A 4 17.50 -13.13 -0.71
CA ARG A 4 16.47 -14.18 -0.72
C ARG A 4 15.79 -14.27 0.65
N GLN A 5 16.57 -14.14 1.73
CA GLN A 5 16.06 -14.08 3.10
C GLN A 5 15.17 -12.84 3.31
N GLN A 6 15.60 -11.66 2.84
CA GLN A 6 14.81 -10.42 2.91
C GLN A 6 13.50 -10.53 2.13
N ARG A 7 13.51 -11.16 0.95
CA ARG A 7 12.30 -11.44 0.16
C ARG A 7 11.38 -12.44 0.87
N ASP A 8 11.93 -13.49 1.47
CA ASP A 8 11.16 -14.48 2.23
C ASP A 8 10.56 -13.85 3.51
N ASP A 9 11.25 -12.90 4.14
CA ASP A 9 10.78 -12.15 5.31
C ASP A 9 9.71 -11.11 4.93
N ALA A 10 9.83 -10.45 3.76
CA ALA A 10 8.80 -9.56 3.21
C ALA A 10 7.53 -10.33 2.81
N VAL A 11 7.69 -11.51 2.19
CA VAL A 11 6.59 -12.44 1.93
C VAL A 11 6.00 -12.96 3.22
N ARG A 12 6.80 -13.16 4.28
CA ARG A 12 6.31 -13.58 5.60
C ARG A 12 5.58 -12.44 6.33
N LEU A 13 6.01 -11.20 6.19
CA LEU A 13 5.31 -10.00 6.66
C LEU A 13 4.01 -9.79 5.89
N ALA A 14 4.02 -9.93 4.57
CA ALA A 14 2.81 -9.96 3.76
C ALA A 14 1.90 -11.10 4.21
N GLN A 15 2.41 -12.32 4.41
CA GLN A 15 1.64 -13.45 4.93
C GLN A 15 1.13 -13.23 6.36
N LEU A 16 1.85 -12.48 7.21
CA LEU A 16 1.39 -12.13 8.56
C LEU A 16 0.27 -11.09 8.50
N VAL A 17 0.43 -10.05 7.69
CA VAL A 17 -0.62 -9.04 7.40
C VAL A 17 -1.85 -9.69 6.76
N LEU A 18 -1.64 -10.58 5.79
CA LEU A 18 -2.68 -11.38 5.15
C LEU A 18 -3.34 -12.33 6.16
N ALA A 19 -2.58 -13.02 7.01
CA ALA A 19 -3.10 -13.94 8.04
C ALA A 19 -3.81 -13.21 9.19
N TYR A 20 -3.47 -11.95 9.45
CA TYR A 20 -4.19 -11.07 10.38
C TYR A 20 -5.55 -10.67 9.78
N HIS A 21 -5.58 -10.24 8.52
CA HIS A 21 -6.84 -9.95 7.82
C HIS A 21 -7.74 -11.20 7.69
N HIS A 22 -7.16 -12.38 7.49
CA HIS A 22 -7.89 -13.64 7.37
C HIS A 22 -8.46 -14.15 8.72
N ARG A 23 -7.89 -13.75 9.86
CA ARG A 23 -8.33 -14.19 11.21
C ARG A 23 -9.42 -13.32 11.82
N HIS A 24 -9.60 -12.09 11.36
CA HIS A 24 -10.50 -11.13 12.01
C HIS A 24 -11.70 -10.68 11.17
N ILE A 25 -11.89 -11.24 9.98
CA ILE A 25 -13.08 -10.96 9.15
C ILE A 25 -13.71 -12.29 8.71
N PRO A 26 -14.84 -12.72 9.30
CA PRO A 26 -15.64 -13.75 8.66
C PRO A 26 -16.17 -13.18 7.34
N ILE A 27 -15.84 -13.84 6.23
CA ILE A 27 -16.49 -13.64 4.94
C ILE A 27 -17.98 -13.86 5.18
N GLN A 28 -18.78 -12.79 5.25
CA GLN A 28 -20.23 -12.96 5.23
C GLN A 28 -20.61 -13.36 3.81
N THR A 29 -20.67 -14.67 3.59
CA THR A 29 -21.29 -15.26 2.42
C THR A 29 -22.77 -14.89 2.47
N HIS A 30 -23.21 -13.93 1.66
CA HIS A 30 -24.63 -13.70 1.44
C HIS A 30 -25.22 -14.95 0.80
N ALA A 31 -25.83 -15.81 1.61
CA ALA A 31 -26.72 -16.86 1.16
C ALA A 31 -28.00 -16.19 0.64
N SER A 32 -28.08 -15.98 -0.66
CA SER A 32 -29.33 -15.64 -1.35
C SER A 32 -30.25 -16.86 -1.31
N SER A 33 -31.15 -16.89 -0.33
CA SER A 33 -32.27 -17.84 -0.30
C SER A 33 -33.31 -17.43 -1.33
N SER A 34 -33.54 -18.31 -2.29
CA SER A 34 -34.64 -18.28 -3.24
C SER A 34 -35.99 -18.18 -2.55
N HIS A 35 -36.81 -17.20 -2.95
CA HIS A 35 -38.25 -17.25 -2.80
C HIS A 35 -38.87 -16.69 -4.08
N GLU A 36 -39.18 -17.58 -5.01
CA GLU A 36 -40.13 -17.28 -6.08
C GLU A 36 -41.53 -17.35 -5.47
N ASP A 37 -42.38 -16.37 -5.77
CA ASP A 37 -43.80 -16.65 -5.96
C ASP A 37 -44.36 -15.74 -7.08
N PRO A 38 -45.09 -16.28 -8.07
CA PRO A 38 -45.49 -15.58 -9.29
C PRO A 38 -46.98 -15.20 -9.27
N THR A 39 -47.31 -14.06 -9.86
CA THR A 39 -48.59 -13.61 -10.48
C THR A 39 -48.84 -12.13 -10.14
N ALA A 40 -49.36 -11.24 -10.97
CA ALA A 40 -49.64 -11.16 -12.40
C ALA A 40 -50.13 -9.71 -12.67
N PHE A 41 -50.15 -9.31 -13.95
CA PHE A 41 -51.01 -8.25 -14.54
C PHE A 41 -50.69 -6.77 -14.22
N GLY A 42 -50.55 -5.84 -15.18
CA GLY A 42 -50.66 -5.87 -16.65
C GLY A 42 -50.71 -4.46 -17.26
N ARG A 43 -50.35 -4.39 -18.56
CA ARG A 43 -50.57 -3.34 -19.60
C ARG A 43 -49.65 -2.10 -19.56
N ARG A 44 -48.71 -1.96 -20.51
CA ARG A 44 -48.78 -1.53 -21.95
C ARG A 44 -48.96 -0.01 -22.16
N GLY A 45 -47.88 0.64 -22.63
CA GLY A 45 -47.87 1.96 -23.27
C GLY A 45 -46.47 2.34 -23.79
N LEU A 46 -46.25 2.15 -25.09
CA LEU A 46 -45.12 2.57 -25.97
C LEU A 46 -44.82 4.09 -25.85
N SER A 47 -43.70 4.70 -26.28
CA SER A 47 -42.36 4.38 -26.79
C SER A 47 -41.64 5.75 -26.93
N ALA A 48 -40.32 5.71 -27.18
CA ALA A 48 -39.44 6.76 -27.71
C ALA A 48 -38.82 7.76 -26.73
N ALA A 49 -37.60 7.43 -26.28
CA ALA A 49 -36.47 8.35 -26.39
C ALA A 49 -35.17 7.55 -26.53
N THR A 50 -34.47 7.83 -27.62
CA THR A 50 -33.18 7.32 -28.06
C THR A 50 -32.09 7.29 -26.98
N SER A 51 -31.36 6.17 -26.97
CA SER A 51 -30.12 5.93 -26.24
C SER A 51 -29.08 7.04 -26.44
N PRO A 52 -28.36 7.42 -25.38
CA PRO A 52 -26.93 7.63 -25.47
C PRO A 52 -26.25 6.36 -24.98
N THR A 53 -25.70 5.58 -25.91
CA THR A 53 -24.67 4.59 -25.62
C THR A 53 -23.48 5.31 -24.98
N ASN A 54 -23.44 5.32 -23.66
CA ASN A 54 -22.30 5.77 -22.91
C ASN A 54 -21.27 4.63 -22.93
N PRO A 55 -20.11 4.79 -23.59
CA PRO A 55 -19.09 3.76 -23.55
C PRO A 55 -18.59 3.60 -22.10
N PRO A 56 -18.22 2.38 -21.66
CA PRO A 56 -17.53 2.24 -20.39
C PRO A 56 -16.25 3.07 -20.45
N CYS A 57 -16.07 3.99 -19.50
CA CYS A 57 -14.83 4.72 -19.28
C CYS A 57 -13.70 3.71 -19.01
N ARG A 58 -13.10 3.20 -20.08
CA ARG A 58 -11.86 2.44 -20.07
C ARG A 58 -10.72 3.41 -19.77
N SER A 59 -10.25 3.39 -18.53
CA SER A 59 -8.83 3.40 -18.16
C SER A 59 -7.84 4.42 -18.77
N ALA A 60 -8.24 5.61 -19.20
CA ALA A 60 -7.29 6.53 -19.86
C ALA A 60 -7.46 8.03 -19.53
N CYS A 61 -7.66 8.39 -18.26
CA CYS A 61 -7.76 9.82 -17.87
C CYS A 61 -6.88 10.25 -16.68
N CYS A 62 -5.88 9.46 -16.27
CA CYS A 62 -4.83 9.96 -15.39
C CYS A 62 -3.46 9.87 -16.08
N PRO A 63 -3.06 10.88 -16.88
CA PRO A 63 -1.81 10.84 -17.63
C PRO A 63 -0.55 11.03 -16.75
N ILE A 64 -0.69 11.28 -15.45
CA ILE A 64 0.46 11.40 -14.53
C ILE A 64 0.88 10.05 -13.94
N LEU A 65 -0.04 9.09 -13.79
CA LEU A 65 0.26 7.80 -13.15
C LEU A 65 0.44 6.63 -14.13
N PHE A 66 0.07 6.79 -15.40
CA PHE A 66 0.17 5.73 -16.40
C PHE A 66 1.60 5.44 -16.88
N LEU A 67 2.57 6.31 -16.56
CA LEU A 67 3.96 6.14 -17.01
C LEU A 67 4.80 5.18 -16.15
N TYR A 68 4.31 4.70 -15.01
CA TYR A 68 5.06 3.77 -14.14
C TYR A 68 4.69 2.28 -14.35
N ARG A 69 3.72 1.98 -15.22
CA ARG A 69 3.09 0.65 -15.32
C ARG A 69 3.70 -0.30 -16.37
N THR A 70 4.95 -0.10 -16.81
CA THR A 70 5.61 -1.08 -17.69
C THR A 70 7.08 -1.26 -17.36
N ALA A 71 7.37 -1.87 -16.21
CA ALA A 71 8.41 -2.88 -16.06
C ALA A 71 8.29 -3.49 -14.66
N GLY A 72 8.12 -4.81 -14.57
CA GLY A 72 8.38 -5.59 -13.36
C GLY A 72 9.88 -5.68 -13.06
N GLU A 73 10.55 -4.53 -13.05
CA GLU A 73 11.90 -4.33 -12.54
C GLU A 73 11.73 -3.55 -11.25
N GLY A 74 11.94 -4.22 -10.11
CA GLY A 74 11.79 -3.63 -8.78
C GLY A 74 12.57 -2.33 -8.63
N LEU A 75 12.19 -1.53 -7.64
CA LEU A 75 12.71 -0.19 -7.36
C LEU A 75 14.24 -0.09 -7.12
N SER A 76 15.07 -1.09 -7.46
CA SER A 76 16.53 -0.94 -7.56
C SER A 76 16.94 0.17 -8.54
N ALA A 77 16.09 0.52 -9.51
CA ALA A 77 16.27 1.68 -10.38
C ALA A 77 16.03 3.03 -9.66
N LEU A 78 15.36 3.06 -8.50
CA LEU A 78 15.17 4.27 -7.70
C LEU A 78 16.42 4.68 -6.92
N ASP A 79 17.39 3.80 -6.71
CA ASP A 79 18.68 4.22 -6.13
C ASP A 79 19.37 5.24 -7.07
N ASP A 80 19.26 5.01 -8.38
CA ASP A 80 19.72 5.93 -9.43
C ASP A 80 18.70 7.07 -9.73
N LEU A 81 17.38 6.83 -9.64
CA LEU A 81 16.34 7.80 -10.04
C LEU A 81 15.87 8.76 -8.93
N LEU A 82 15.82 8.33 -7.66
CA LEU A 82 15.52 9.21 -6.53
C LEU A 82 16.77 9.69 -5.82
N GLY A 83 17.90 9.00 -5.95
CA GLY A 83 19.16 9.41 -5.34
C GLY A 83 19.04 9.49 -3.83
N THR A 84 18.79 8.36 -3.16
CA THR A 84 18.77 8.27 -1.69
C THR A 84 20.09 8.74 -1.05
N GLY A 85 21.19 8.77 -1.81
CA GLY A 85 22.45 9.40 -1.43
C GLY A 85 22.44 10.94 -1.44
N THR A 86 21.40 11.57 -1.99
CA THR A 86 21.19 13.02 -2.00
C THR A 86 20.22 13.45 -0.92
N ALA A 87 20.38 14.68 -0.42
CA ALA A 87 19.51 15.26 0.61
C ALA A 87 18.02 15.27 0.23
N ALA A 88 17.72 15.71 -0.99
CA ALA A 88 16.35 15.80 -1.50
C ALA A 88 15.75 14.41 -1.74
N GLY A 89 16.51 13.50 -2.34
CA GLY A 89 16.10 12.12 -2.57
C GLY A 89 15.80 11.36 -1.30
N PHE A 90 16.71 11.41 -0.33
CA PHE A 90 16.52 10.78 0.97
C PHE A 90 15.26 11.27 1.67
N ARG A 91 15.04 12.59 1.68
CA ARG A 91 13.85 13.19 2.27
C ARG A 91 12.58 12.74 1.57
N ALA A 92 12.56 12.82 0.23
CA ALA A 92 11.40 12.45 -0.57
C ALA A 92 11.03 10.98 -0.36
N THR A 93 12.01 10.07 -0.42
CA THR A 93 11.80 8.64 -0.18
C THR A 93 11.29 8.39 1.24
N ARG A 94 11.89 8.99 2.27
CA ARG A 94 11.44 8.84 3.66
C ARG A 94 9.99 9.29 3.84
N GLU A 95 9.63 10.45 3.29
CA GLU A 95 8.27 11.00 3.38
C GLU A 95 7.25 10.15 2.61
N LEU A 96 7.62 9.67 1.41
CA LEU A 96 6.80 8.76 0.60
C LEU A 96 6.47 7.46 1.35
N LEU A 97 7.45 6.90 2.06
CA LEU A 97 7.30 5.68 2.85
C LEU A 97 6.57 5.92 4.19
N GLY A 98 6.21 7.16 4.52
CA GLY A 98 5.58 7.50 5.80
C GLY A 98 6.51 7.26 7.00
N LEU A 99 7.82 7.37 6.84
CA LEU A 99 8.80 7.14 7.90
C LEU A 99 9.10 8.45 8.66
N PRO A 100 8.84 8.54 9.97
CA PRO A 100 9.10 9.74 10.75
C PRO A 100 10.59 9.84 11.11
N VAL A 101 11.14 11.06 11.17
CA VAL A 101 12.54 11.33 11.51
C VAL A 101 12.99 10.62 12.82
N PRO A 102 12.23 10.66 13.93
CA PRO A 102 12.57 9.91 15.14
C PRO A 102 12.74 8.39 14.91
N TRP A 103 11.96 7.78 14.03
CA TRP A 103 12.08 6.36 13.71
C TRP A 103 13.34 6.08 12.90
N CYS A 104 13.61 6.90 11.88
CA CYS A 104 14.85 6.79 11.08
C CYS A 104 16.10 6.99 11.95
N ALA A 105 16.08 7.96 12.87
CA ALA A 105 17.19 8.20 13.80
C ALA A 105 17.51 6.97 14.64
N ARG A 106 16.47 6.28 15.15
CA ARG A 106 16.64 5.01 15.87
C ARG A 106 17.14 3.90 14.96
N LEU A 107 16.59 3.76 13.75
CA LEU A 107 17.03 2.77 12.77
C LEU A 107 18.53 2.90 12.46
N PHE A 108 19.01 4.12 12.21
CA PHE A 108 20.41 4.38 11.86
C PHE A 108 21.34 4.56 13.07
N ALA A 109 20.82 4.43 14.29
CA ALA A 109 21.55 4.67 15.54
C ALA A 109 22.23 6.06 15.62
N VAL A 110 21.54 7.10 15.15
CA VAL A 110 22.00 8.50 15.19
C VAL A 110 21.01 9.40 15.94
N ALA A 111 21.42 10.63 16.26
CA ALA A 111 20.51 11.64 16.78
C ALA A 111 19.56 12.16 15.67
N GLU A 112 18.33 12.54 16.02
CA GLU A 112 17.35 13.10 15.08
C GLU A 112 17.90 14.30 14.29
N ARG A 113 18.60 15.20 14.98
CA ARG A 113 19.28 16.35 14.37
C ARG A 113 20.24 15.97 13.24
N THR A 114 20.81 14.76 13.28
CA THR A 114 21.75 14.27 12.26
C THR A 114 20.98 13.97 10.98
N VAL A 115 19.86 13.26 11.09
CA VAL A 115 18.95 12.98 9.95
C VAL A 115 18.43 14.28 9.35
N GLU A 116 17.99 15.24 10.18
CA GLU A 116 17.55 16.55 9.71
C GLU A 116 18.65 17.34 8.98
N ARG A 117 19.92 17.14 9.33
CA ARG A 117 21.04 17.79 8.64
C ARG A 117 21.36 17.10 7.32
N TRP A 118 21.23 15.77 7.24
CA TRP A 118 21.30 15.03 5.98
C TRP A 118 20.24 15.54 5.00
N GLU A 119 18.99 15.67 5.43
CA GLU A 119 17.88 16.12 4.57
C GLU A 119 17.97 17.57 4.12
N ARG A 120 18.74 18.39 4.83
CA ARG A 120 19.05 19.77 4.43
C ARG A 120 20.30 19.88 3.56
N GLY A 121 21.00 18.77 3.32
CA GLY A 121 22.28 18.76 2.60
C GLY A 121 23.43 19.40 3.37
N ALA A 122 23.27 19.60 4.69
CA ALA A 122 24.33 20.16 5.54
C ALA A 122 25.44 19.14 5.86
N PHE A 123 25.12 17.84 5.78
CA PHE A 123 26.10 16.75 5.84
C PHE A 123 25.81 15.74 4.74
N GLN A 124 26.87 15.09 4.25
CA GLN A 124 26.76 13.95 3.36
C GLN A 124 26.03 12.81 4.08
N ILE A 125 25.15 12.15 3.33
CA ILE A 125 24.43 10.95 3.79
C ILE A 125 25.41 9.78 3.72
N PRO A 126 25.58 8.99 4.79
CA PRO A 126 26.38 7.77 4.72
C PRO A 126 25.77 6.79 3.73
N ASP A 127 26.60 6.16 2.88
CA ASP A 127 26.16 5.17 1.89
C ASP A 127 25.36 4.03 2.53
N THR A 128 25.69 3.66 3.78
CA THR A 128 24.95 2.64 4.54
C THR A 128 23.51 3.08 4.85
N ALA A 129 23.29 4.35 5.19
CA ALA A 129 21.96 4.88 5.48
C ALA A 129 21.13 5.06 4.20
N ALA A 130 21.77 5.50 3.12
CA ALA A 130 21.15 5.60 1.80
C ALA A 130 20.68 4.22 1.32
N ARG A 131 21.57 3.23 1.34
CA ARG A 131 21.27 1.84 0.96
C ARG A 131 20.18 1.23 1.82
N GLU A 132 20.24 1.38 3.14
CA GLU A 132 19.20 0.84 4.04
C GLU A 132 17.83 1.48 3.77
N LEU A 133 17.76 2.78 3.46
CA LEU A 133 16.51 3.43 3.08
C LEU A 133 15.98 2.90 1.74
N ALA A 134 16.87 2.65 0.77
CA ALA A 134 16.52 2.04 -0.51
C ALA A 134 15.99 0.60 -0.31
N GLU A 135 16.64 -0.21 0.53
CA GLU A 135 16.17 -1.56 0.86
C GLU A 135 14.76 -1.54 1.50
N ILE A 136 14.47 -0.59 2.39
CA ILE A 136 13.11 -0.42 2.95
C ILE A 136 12.11 -0.02 1.85
N ALA A 137 12.51 0.81 0.89
CA ALA A 137 11.65 1.19 -0.23
C ALA A 137 11.29 -0.04 -1.08
N ASP A 138 12.28 -0.85 -1.43
CA ASP A 138 12.11 -2.11 -2.16
C ASP A 138 11.21 -3.10 -1.41
N GLU A 139 11.42 -3.25 -0.11
CA GLU A 139 10.59 -4.10 0.75
C GLU A 139 9.14 -3.61 0.78
N THR A 140 8.95 -2.30 0.88
CA THR A 140 7.61 -1.68 0.89
C THR A 140 6.89 -1.90 -0.43
N GLU A 141 7.58 -1.81 -1.57
CA GLU A 141 6.99 -2.13 -2.88
C GLU A 141 6.51 -3.56 -2.95
N GLN A 142 7.33 -4.52 -2.51
CA GLN A 142 6.97 -5.93 -2.49
C GLN A 142 5.73 -6.20 -1.63
N VAL A 143 5.59 -5.50 -0.50
CA VAL A 143 4.40 -5.58 0.34
C VAL A 143 3.17 -5.02 -0.39
N VAL A 144 3.29 -3.87 -1.05
CA VAL A 144 2.18 -3.27 -1.81
C VAL A 144 1.75 -4.17 -2.96
N GLU A 145 2.69 -4.69 -3.75
CA GLU A 145 2.44 -5.62 -4.87
C GLU A 145 1.71 -6.86 -4.37
N ALA A 146 2.22 -7.50 -3.30
CA ALA A 146 1.58 -8.68 -2.71
C ALA A 146 0.16 -8.41 -2.21
N MET A 147 -0.09 -7.24 -1.61
CA MET A 147 -1.44 -6.85 -1.19
C MET A 147 -2.36 -6.61 -2.38
N VAL A 148 -1.89 -5.93 -3.42
CA VAL A 148 -2.68 -5.68 -4.64
C VAL A 148 -3.06 -6.99 -5.32
N ASP A 149 -2.12 -7.90 -5.48
CA ASP A 149 -2.35 -9.22 -6.08
C ASP A 149 -3.36 -10.04 -5.27
N ALA A 150 -3.17 -10.12 -3.95
CA ALA A 150 -4.05 -10.89 -3.08
C ALA A 150 -5.49 -10.34 -3.03
N ILE A 151 -5.67 -9.00 -3.02
CA ILE A 151 -7.01 -8.38 -3.11
C ILE A 151 -7.60 -8.59 -4.50
N GLY A 152 -6.80 -8.42 -5.56
CA GLY A 152 -7.23 -8.61 -6.94
C GLY A 152 -7.67 -10.03 -7.25
N ALA A 153 -7.01 -11.02 -6.64
CA ALA A 153 -7.37 -12.44 -6.70
C ALA A 153 -8.54 -12.81 -5.78
N GLY A 154 -8.99 -11.91 -4.91
CA GLY A 154 -10.07 -12.15 -3.95
C GLY A 154 -9.66 -13.04 -2.76
N GLU A 155 -8.35 -13.20 -2.52
CA GLU A 155 -7.80 -13.97 -1.39
C GLU A 155 -7.94 -13.20 -0.07
N ILE A 156 -7.95 -11.86 -0.14
CA ILE A 156 -8.22 -11.00 1.00
C ILE A 156 -9.31 -9.97 0.72
N SER A 157 -9.94 -9.54 1.80
CA SER A 157 -11.01 -8.53 1.78
C SER A 157 -10.51 -7.21 1.18
N PRO A 158 -11.32 -6.53 0.33
CA PRO A 158 -11.02 -5.18 -0.14
C PRO A 158 -11.20 -4.12 0.97
N ARG A 159 -11.53 -4.52 2.22
CA ARG A 159 -11.57 -3.62 3.38
C ARG A 159 -10.28 -3.75 4.17
N LEU A 160 -9.38 -2.78 4.01
CA LEU A 160 -8.11 -2.72 4.72
C LEU A 160 -8.29 -2.01 6.06
N HIS A 161 -7.81 -2.64 7.12
CA HIS A 161 -7.67 -2.00 8.43
C HIS A 161 -6.37 -1.21 8.49
N THR A 162 -6.36 -0.08 9.19
CA THR A 162 -5.15 0.69 9.50
C THR A 162 -5.26 1.35 10.85
N TYR A 163 -4.16 1.89 11.36
CA TYR A 163 -4.07 2.34 12.75
C TYR A 163 -3.77 3.83 12.84
N ARG A 164 -4.35 4.51 13.84
CA ARG A 164 -4.10 5.93 14.09
C ARG A 164 -2.73 6.13 14.73
N THR A 165 -2.44 5.36 15.77
CA THR A 165 -1.21 5.50 16.55
C THR A 165 -0.31 4.28 16.43
N ASN A 166 0.96 4.44 16.79
CA ASN A 166 1.89 3.31 16.89
C ASN A 166 1.47 2.33 18.00
N ASP A 167 0.82 2.82 19.05
CA ASP A 167 0.35 2.00 20.18
C ASP A 167 -0.74 1.03 19.69
N ASP A 168 -1.74 1.54 18.98
CA ASP A 168 -2.81 0.73 18.38
C ASP A 168 -2.24 -0.27 17.37
N TYR A 169 -1.24 0.15 16.58
CA TYR A 169 -0.58 -0.75 15.65
C TYR A 169 0.17 -1.87 16.38
N SER A 170 0.95 -1.55 17.41
CA SER A 170 1.72 -2.54 18.17
C SER A 170 0.85 -3.50 18.99
N LYS A 171 -0.37 -3.12 19.37
CA LYS A 171 -1.31 -4.06 20.03
C LYS A 171 -1.72 -5.19 19.09
N HIS A 172 -1.91 -4.87 17.82
CA HIS A 172 -2.38 -5.80 16.80
C HIS A 172 -1.23 -6.52 16.10
N GLU A 173 -0.11 -5.84 15.90
CA GLU A 173 1.12 -6.37 15.30
C GLU A 173 2.33 -6.12 16.23
N PRO A 174 2.47 -6.88 17.35
CA PRO A 174 3.52 -6.63 18.35
C PRO A 174 4.95 -6.76 17.82
N ASP A 175 5.16 -7.61 16.82
CA ASP A 175 6.47 -7.87 16.22
C ASP A 175 6.80 -6.95 15.03
N THR A 176 5.99 -5.89 14.81
CA THR A 176 6.18 -5.01 13.67
C THR A 176 7.44 -4.16 13.78
N ARG A 177 8.23 -4.13 12.71
CA ARG A 177 9.41 -3.26 12.57
C ARG A 177 9.01 -1.80 12.31
N TYR A 178 7.87 -1.59 11.65
CA TYR A 178 7.50 -0.33 11.04
C TYR A 178 6.52 0.49 11.89
N PRO A 179 6.50 1.83 11.75
CA PRO A 179 5.51 2.65 12.44
C PRO A 179 4.13 2.57 11.75
N ALA A 180 3.08 2.95 12.48
CA ALA A 180 1.72 3.03 11.93
C ALA A 180 1.63 4.00 10.75
N THR A 181 2.48 5.03 10.72
CA THR A 181 2.58 5.97 9.59
C THR A 181 3.01 5.29 8.30
N TRP A 182 3.93 4.33 8.36
CA TRP A 182 4.33 3.51 7.20
C TRP A 182 3.18 2.61 6.75
N HIS A 183 2.51 1.95 7.69
CA HIS A 183 1.37 1.09 7.39
C HIS A 183 0.26 1.86 6.66
N ARG A 184 -0.04 3.09 7.11
CA ARG A 184 -0.99 3.97 6.40
C ARG A 184 -0.52 4.34 5.00
N ALA A 185 0.78 4.61 4.81
CA ALA A 185 1.33 4.90 3.48
C ALA A 185 1.17 3.69 2.54
N VAL A 186 1.43 2.47 3.02
CA VAL A 186 1.17 1.22 2.28
C VAL A 186 -0.30 1.10 1.89
N CYS A 187 -1.24 1.22 2.84
CA CYS A 187 -2.68 1.15 2.54
C CYS A 187 -3.10 2.20 1.51
N ALA A 188 -2.61 3.43 1.63
CA ALA A 188 -2.92 4.51 0.69
C ALA A 188 -2.43 4.18 -0.73
N ARG A 189 -1.25 3.56 -0.87
CA ARG A 189 -0.72 3.11 -2.17
C ARG A 189 -1.55 1.99 -2.78
N VAL A 190 -1.97 1.02 -1.97
CA VAL A 190 -2.88 -0.06 -2.43
C VAL A 190 -4.21 0.52 -2.93
N MET A 191 -4.76 1.53 -2.27
CA MET A 191 -5.99 2.21 -2.72
C MET A 191 -5.85 2.93 -4.06
N VAL A 192 -4.65 3.42 -4.39
CA VAL A 192 -4.38 4.04 -5.70
C VAL A 192 -4.45 2.98 -6.81
N GLU A 193 -3.93 1.79 -6.55
CA GLU A 193 -3.94 0.68 -7.51
C GLU A 193 -5.31 0.01 -7.63
N LEU A 194 -6.04 -0.08 -6.50
CA LEU A 194 -7.35 -0.74 -6.40
C LEU A 194 -8.38 0.24 -5.82
N PRO A 195 -9.06 1.04 -6.67
CA PRO A 195 -10.02 2.05 -6.23
C PRO A 195 -11.23 1.52 -5.46
N GLN A 196 -11.51 0.21 -5.55
CA GLN A 196 -12.56 -0.48 -4.79
C GLN A 196 -12.18 -0.77 -3.33
N VAL A 197 -10.92 -0.51 -2.94
CA VAL A 197 -10.45 -0.76 -1.57
C VAL A 197 -10.96 0.32 -0.62
N GLU A 198 -11.50 -0.11 0.50
CA GLU A 198 -11.99 0.76 1.59
C GLU A 198 -11.00 0.71 2.77
N LEU A 199 -10.67 1.87 3.33
CA LEU A 199 -9.82 2.00 4.52
C LEU A 199 -10.67 2.13 5.79
N GLN A 200 -10.37 1.34 6.82
CA GLN A 200 -11.02 1.41 8.13
C GLN A 200 -9.98 1.61 9.23
N PHE A 201 -10.23 2.54 10.15
CA PHE A 201 -9.35 2.78 11.29
C PHE A 201 -9.76 1.89 12.46
N VAL A 202 -8.79 1.14 12.99
CA VAL A 202 -8.94 0.32 14.18
C VAL A 202 -8.26 1.01 15.36
N GLU A 203 -8.88 0.89 16.53
CA GLU A 203 -8.41 1.40 17.83
C GLU A 203 -7.82 0.27 18.68
#